data_AF-A0A0A0LNC1-F1
#
_entry.id   AF-A0A0A0LNC1-F1
#
_cell.length_a   1.000
_cell.length_b   1.000
_cell.length_c   1.000
_cell.angle_alpha   90.00
_cell.angle_beta   90.00
_cell.angle_gamma   90.00
#
_symmetry.space_group_name_H-M   'P 1'
#
loop_
_entity.id
_entity.type
_entity.pdbx_description
1 polymer ?
#
loop_
_entity_poly.entity_id
_entity_poly.type
_entity_poly.pdbx_seq_one_letter_code
_entity_poly.pdbx_strand_id
1 'polypeptide(L)'
;MVKPKAIDCPSICYRPIEPSDLEVLEQIHGNLFPIRYEAEFFQNVVNGRDIVSWAAVDHNRPDGRTDELIGFVTARTVLEKDSEVRISYSLYIYI
;
A
#
# COMPACT_ATOMS: atom_id res chain seq x y z
N MET A 1 39.01 8.62 12.04
CA MET A 1 38.29 7.36 12.30
C MET A 1 36.90 7.50 11.70
N VAL A 2 36.67 6.90 10.53
CA VAL A 2 35.34 6.87 9.91
C VAL A 2 34.52 5.85 10.69
N LYS A 3 33.43 6.27 11.34
CA LYS A 3 32.49 5.34 11.98
C LYS A 3 32.04 4.33 10.92
N PRO A 4 31.98 3.01 11.21
CA PRO A 4 31.44 2.06 10.26
C PRO A 4 30.01 2.53 9.93
N LYS A 5 29.74 2.78 8.65
CA LYS A 5 28.39 3.02 8.16
C LYS A 5 27.62 1.77 8.56
N ALA A 6 26.65 1.90 9.49
CA ALA A 6 25.76 0.80 9.80
C ALA A 6 25.23 0.30 8.46
N ILE A 7 25.30 -1.01 8.25
CA ILE A 7 24.63 -1.61 7.09
C ILE A 7 23.16 -1.36 7.37
N ASP A 8 22.58 -0.37 6.70
CA ASP A 8 21.16 0.00 6.80
C ASP A 8 20.36 -1.17 6.21
N CYS A 9 20.22 -2.24 6.99
CA CYS A 9 19.35 -3.35 6.63
C CYS A 9 17.92 -2.82 6.69
N PRO A 10 17.16 -2.83 5.57
CA PRO A 10 15.79 -2.34 5.58
C PRO A 10 14.97 -3.17 6.57
N SER A 11 14.18 -2.49 7.39
CA SER A 11 13.29 -3.12 8.36
C SER A 11 11.86 -2.98 7.87
N ILE A 12 11.52 -3.82 6.89
CA ILE A 12 10.21 -3.81 6.24
C ILE A 12 9.16 -4.38 7.18
N CYS A 13 8.17 -3.56 7.51
CA CYS A 13 6.98 -3.96 8.26
C CYS A 13 5.74 -3.71 7.41
N TYR A 14 4.68 -4.45 7.72
CA TYR A 14 3.38 -4.30 7.07
C TYR A 14 2.35 -3.83 8.08
N ARG A 15 1.58 -2.81 7.72
CA ARG A 15 0.46 -2.30 8.51
C ARG A 15 -0.74 -1.99 7.62
N PRO A 16 -1.97 -1.93 8.16
CA PRO A 16 -3.10 -1.37 7.43
C PRO A 16 -2.78 0.04 6.91
N ILE A 17 -3.36 0.40 5.76
CA ILE A 17 -3.28 1.78 5.25
C ILE A 17 -4.14 2.68 6.15
N GLU A 18 -3.63 3.87 6.45
CA GLU A 18 -4.28 4.87 7.31
C GLU A 18 -4.65 6.14 6.52
N PRO A 19 -5.56 6.99 7.01
CA PRO A 19 -5.89 8.26 6.36
C PRO A 19 -4.70 9.21 6.14
N SER A 20 -3.66 9.10 6.96
CA SER A 20 -2.39 9.83 6.83
C SER A 20 -1.61 9.46 5.56
N ASP A 21 -1.85 8.27 5.01
CA ASP A 21 -1.15 7.75 3.83
C ASP A 21 -1.68 8.30 2.50
N LEU A 22 -2.81 9.02 2.52
CA LEU A 22 -3.56 9.40 1.32
C LEU A 22 -2.70 10.09 0.25
N GLU A 23 -1.96 11.12 0.64
CA GLU A 23 -1.16 11.93 -0.29
C GLU A 23 -0.05 11.10 -0.93
N VAL A 24 0.63 10.27 -0.13
CA VAL A 24 1.72 9.39 -0.58
C VAL A 24 1.18 8.29 -1.48
N LEU A 25 0.02 7.72 -1.14
CA LEU A 25 -0.66 6.69 -1.93
C LEU A 25 -1.04 7.22 -3.33
N GLU A 26 -1.64 8.40 -3.41
CA GLU A 26 -1.99 9.06 -4.68
C GLU A 26 -0.74 9.38 -5.51
N GLN A 27 0.30 9.88 -4.86
CA GLN A 27 1.56 10.23 -5.52
C GLN A 27 2.26 8.98 -6.10
N ILE A 28 2.41 7.92 -5.30
CA ILE A 28 3.04 6.67 -5.76
C ILE A 28 2.21 6.07 -6.90
N HIS A 29 0.88 6.01 -6.75
CA HIS A 29 0.03 5.48 -7.80
C HIS A 29 0.14 6.29 -9.10
N GLY A 30 0.11 7.62 -9.00
CA GLY A 30 0.19 8.52 -10.14
C GLY A 30 1.55 8.54 -10.85
N ASN A 31 2.62 8.14 -10.15
CA ASN A 31 3.96 8.04 -10.70
C ASN A 31 4.24 6.66 -11.33
N LEU A 32 3.71 5.59 -10.75
CA LEU A 32 4.00 4.22 -11.18
C LEU A 32 3.01 3.69 -12.23
N PHE A 33 1.73 4.11 -12.18
CA PHE A 33 0.69 3.53 -13.03
C PHE A 33 0.14 4.52 -14.06
N PRO A 34 -0.10 4.06 -15.31
CA PRO A 34 -0.67 4.88 -16.36
C PRO A 34 -2.19 5.09 -16.18
N ILE A 35 -2.86 4.17 -15.49
CA ILE A 35 -4.30 4.26 -15.18
C ILE A 35 -4.46 5.30 -14.07
N ARG A 36 -5.47 6.15 -14.18
CA ARG A 36 -5.81 7.16 -13.16
C ARG A 36 -7.09 6.74 -12.46
N TYR A 37 -7.04 6.63 -11.15
CA TYR A 37 -8.23 6.46 -10.32
C TYR A 37 -8.73 7.83 -9.84
N GLU A 38 -10.02 7.89 -9.53
CA GLU A 38 -10.64 9.07 -8.93
C GLU A 38 -10.25 9.19 -7.44
N ALA A 39 -10.27 10.42 -6.91
CA ALA A 39 -9.95 10.67 -5.49
C ALA A 39 -10.81 9.84 -4.53
N GLU A 40 -12.06 9.56 -4.90
CA GLU A 40 -12.98 8.72 -4.10
C GLU A 40 -12.43 7.30 -3.90
N PHE A 41 -11.73 6.73 -4.88
CA PHE A 41 -11.11 5.41 -4.74
C PHE A 41 -10.08 5.41 -3.60
N PHE A 42 -9.18 6.40 -3.58
CA PHE A 42 -8.15 6.50 -2.56
C PHE A 42 -8.76 6.80 -1.18
N GLN A 43 -9.81 7.62 -1.12
CA GLN A 43 -10.59 7.82 0.10
C GLN A 43 -11.20 6.52 0.63
N ASN A 44 -11.72 5.65 -0.24
CA ASN A 44 -12.26 4.36 0.20
C ASN A 44 -11.15 3.41 0.70
N VAL A 45 -9.97 3.44 0.07
CA VAL A 45 -8.80 2.64 0.46
C VAL A 45 -8.30 3.01 1.86
N VAL A 46 -8.11 4.29 2.14
CA VAL A 46 -7.53 4.76 3.42
C VAL A 46 -8.53 4.71 4.57
N ASN A 47 -9.83 4.73 4.27
CA ASN A 47 -10.91 4.63 5.26
C ASN A 47 -11.42 3.19 5.44
N GLY A 48 -10.88 2.21 4.71
CA GLY A 48 -11.28 0.79 4.81
C GLY A 48 -12.73 0.52 4.39
N ARG A 49 -13.29 1.31 3.48
CA ARG A 49 -14.68 1.14 3.01
C ARG A 49 -14.73 0.12 1.88
N ASP A 50 -15.17 -1.10 2.21
CA ASP A 50 -15.27 -2.25 1.28
C ASP A 50 -13.94 -2.67 0.61
N ILE A 51 -12.83 -2.11 1.07
CA ILE A 51 -11.47 -2.35 0.58
C ILE A 51 -10.60 -2.76 1.76
N VAL A 52 -9.93 -3.90 1.63
CA VAL A 52 -8.84 -4.33 2.50
C VAL A 52 -7.54 -3.85 1.89
N SER A 53 -6.75 -3.12 2.67
CA SER A 53 -5.54 -2.47 2.19
C SER A 53 -4.39 -2.61 3.18
N TRP A 54 -3.18 -2.79 2.66
CA TRP A 54 -1.95 -2.91 3.45
C TRP A 54 -0.85 -2.06 2.84
N ALA A 55 -0.09 -1.39 3.70
CA ALA A 55 1.12 -0.66 3.38
C ALA A 55 2.37 -1.44 3.82
N ALA A 56 3.44 -1.33 3.03
CA ALA A 56 4.79 -1.68 3.44
C ALA A 56 5.53 -0.40 3.85
N VAL A 57 6.19 -0.40 5.00
CA VAL A 57 7.01 0.71 5.52
C VAL A 57 8.41 0.23 5.85
N ASP A 58 9.42 1.10 5.70
CA ASP A 58 10.80 0.83 6.10
C ASP A 58 11.18 1.67 7.32
N HIS A 59 11.26 1.03 8.48
CA HIS A 59 11.58 1.71 9.73
C HIS A 59 13.04 2.19 9.83
N ASN A 60 13.93 1.65 9.01
CA ASN A 60 15.35 2.03 9.02
C ASN A 60 15.68 3.09 7.98
N ARG A 61 14.66 3.78 7.46
CA ARG A 61 14.83 4.85 6.48
C ARG A 61 15.71 5.98 7.03
N PRO A 62 16.82 6.33 6.34
CA PRO A 62 17.79 7.31 6.84
C PRO A 62 17.29 8.76 6.81
N ASP A 63 16.18 9.03 6.11
CA ASP A 63 15.55 10.34 6.00
C ASP A 63 14.52 10.62 7.11
N GLY A 64 14.36 9.71 8.06
CA GLY A 64 13.42 9.84 9.18
C GLY A 64 11.96 9.58 8.79
N ARG A 65 11.68 9.21 7.54
CA ARG A 65 10.33 8.86 7.06
C ARG A 65 10.04 7.38 7.28
N THR A 66 10.19 6.95 8.53
CA THR A 66 10.13 5.54 8.94
C THR A 66 8.75 4.91 8.81
N ASP A 67 7.71 5.74 8.76
CA ASP A 67 6.30 5.32 8.65
C ASP A 67 5.65 5.73 7.31
N GLU A 68 6.42 6.38 6.42
CA GLU A 68 5.94 6.68 5.07
C GLU A 68 5.89 5.39 4.25
N LEU A 69 4.73 5.08 3.67
CA LEU A 69 4.59 3.87 2.87
C LEU A 69 5.50 3.89 1.64
N ILE A 70 6.13 2.74 1.37
CA ILE A 70 7.02 2.52 0.24
C ILE A 70 6.44 1.53 -0.78
N GLY A 71 5.33 0.89 -0.42
CA GLY A 71 4.57 -0.02 -1.27
C GLY A 71 3.20 -0.26 -0.64
N PHE A 72 2.24 -0.69 -1.46
CA PHE A 72 0.88 -0.94 -0.99
C PHE A 72 0.19 -2.02 -1.81
N VAL A 73 -0.83 -2.63 -1.22
CA VAL A 73 -1.77 -3.52 -1.90
C VAL A 73 -3.19 -3.16 -1.47
N THR A 74 -4.11 -3.13 -2.43
CA THR A 74 -5.53 -2.90 -2.21
C THR A 74 -6.34 -4.03 -2.81
N ALA A 75 -7.27 -4.59 -2.07
CA ALA A 75 -8.15 -5.65 -2.51
C ALA A 75 -9.58 -5.38 -2.06
N ARG A 76 -10.57 -5.79 -2.85
CA ARG A 76 -11.98 -5.77 -2.45
C ARG A 76 -12.59 -7.14 -2.65
N THR A 77 -13.53 -7.50 -1.77
CA THR A 77 -14.32 -8.72 -1.93
C THR A 77 -15.50 -8.42 -2.86
N VAL A 78 -15.69 -9.22 -3.90
CA VAL A 78 -16.83 -9.10 -4.80
C VAL A 78 -17.68 -10.36 -4.67
N LEU A 79 -18.99 -10.18 -4.50
CA LEU A 79 -19.93 -11.30 -4.48
C LEU A 79 -20.07 -11.86 -5.90
N GLU A 80 -19.75 -13.13 -6.08
CA GLU A 80 -19.91 -13.83 -7.35
C GLU A 80 -21.42 -14.15 -7.54
N LYS A 81 -22.03 -13.62 -8.61
CA LYS A 81 -23.41 -13.98 -8.98
C LYS A 81 -23.39 -15.39 -9.58
N ASP A 82 -24.05 -16.33 -8.90
CA ASP A 82 -24.47 -17.67 -9.36
C ASP A 82 -23.53 -18.40 -10.33
N SER A 83 -22.45 -19.00 -9.83
CA SER A 83 -21.98 -20.33 -10.26
C SER A 83 -20.84 -20.84 -9.37
N GLU A 84 -21.05 -22.03 -8.81
CA GLU A 84 -20.13 -22.94 -8.10
C GLU A 84 -18.66 -22.52 -7.89
N VAL A 85 -18.38 -22.10 -6.65
CA VAL A 85 -17.11 -22.23 -5.92
C VAL A 85 -15.84 -21.97 -6.72
N ARG A 86 -15.48 -20.68 -6.84
CA ARG A 86 -14.08 -20.25 -6.80
C ARG A 86 -14.00 -18.88 -6.15
N ILE A 87 -13.41 -18.80 -4.96
CA ILE A 87 -13.10 -17.51 -4.33
C ILE A 87 -12.16 -16.76 -5.27
N SER A 88 -12.70 -15.82 -6.04
CA SER A 88 -11.94 -15.05 -7.01
C SER A 88 -11.36 -13.84 -6.28
N TYR A 89 -10.20 -14.03 -5.65
CA TYR A 89 -9.39 -12.92 -5.18
C TYR A 89 -8.94 -12.13 -6.40
N SER A 90 -9.56 -10.99 -6.68
CA SER A 90 -8.99 -10.00 -7.58
C SER A 90 -7.83 -9.33 -6.85
N LEU A 91 -6.71 -10.04 -6.89
CA LEU A 91 -5.46 -9.68 -6.24
C LEU A 91 -4.65 -8.83 -7.21
N TYR A 92 -4.84 -7.52 -7.15
CA TYR A 92 -3.97 -6.58 -7.82
C TYR A 92 -2.72 -6.39 -6.94
N ILE A 93 -1.83 -7.40 -6.94
CA ILE A 93 -0.47 -7.26 -6.43
C ILE A 93 0.33 -6.56 -7.52
N TYR A 94 0.83 -5.36 -7.23
CA TYR A 94 1.82 -4.71 -8.07
C TYR A 94 3.01 -4.37 -7.18
N ILE A 95 4.01 -5.25 -7.23
CA ILE A 95 5.36 -5.08 -6.67
C ILE A 95 6.24 -4.29 -7.63
#